data_AF-A0A4R9LUK0-F1
#
_entry.id   AF-A0A4R9LUK0-F1
#
_cell.length_a   1.000
_cell.length_b   1.000
_cell.length_c   1.000
_cell.angle_alpha   90.00
_cell.angle_beta   90.00
_cell.angle_gamma   90.00
#
_symmetry.space_group_name_H-M   'P 1'
#
loop_
_entity.id
_entity.type
_entity.pdbx_description
1 polymer ?
#
loop_
_entity_poly.entity_id
_entity_poly.type
_entity_poly.pdbx_seq_one_letter_code
_entity_poly.pdbx_strand_id
1 'polypeptide(L)'
;MNRFVLICIFCIFFGCFNETLTSDDNSFESKVKIRAELGTGDQFKDFLKIIQSKNCANVTEILDTKFIFNRGGIKDIFEFKRKNKYKEKKHGFHVCDLFFDSKTMIERIAIIDQSELTQPFCKSPFELLSTSKGISIHGDDSENRKDVFVNFYSRKKGSQIDSNDAILLFSCPRGFNFKCYLRYMEQ
;
A
#
# COMPACT_ATOMS: atom_id res chain seq x y z
N MET A 1 -24.83 -69.26 -14.13
CA MET A 1 -24.16 -68.73 -15.34
C MET A 1 -23.60 -67.36 -14.97
N ASN A 2 -22.28 -67.24 -14.70
CA ASN A 2 -21.25 -66.86 -15.68
C ASN A 2 -21.60 -65.53 -16.38
N ARG A 3 -20.91 -64.40 -16.25
CA ARG A 3 -19.47 -64.15 -16.03
C ARG A 3 -19.22 -62.76 -15.41
N PHE A 4 -18.17 -62.69 -14.59
CA PHE A 4 -17.38 -61.49 -14.34
C PHE A 4 -16.77 -60.98 -15.66
N VAL A 5 -16.80 -59.67 -15.89
CA VAL A 5 -15.83 -59.01 -16.78
C VAL A 5 -15.27 -57.81 -16.04
N LEU A 6 -14.03 -57.99 -15.58
CA LEU A 6 -13.10 -56.98 -15.13
C LEU A 6 -12.57 -56.26 -16.38
N ILE A 7 -12.64 -54.93 -16.43
CA ILE A 7 -11.77 -54.14 -17.32
C ILE A 7 -11.05 -53.10 -16.46
N CYS A 8 -9.80 -53.41 -16.17
CA CYS A 8 -8.79 -52.44 -15.77
C CYS A 8 -8.38 -51.63 -17.00
N ILE A 9 -8.50 -50.30 -16.95
CA ILE A 9 -7.63 -49.41 -17.73
C ILE A 9 -7.03 -48.41 -16.75
N PHE A 10 -5.72 -48.56 -16.60
CA PHE A 10 -4.81 -47.79 -15.75
C PHE A 10 -4.11 -46.75 -16.63
N CYS A 11 -3.95 -45.54 -16.10
CA CYS A 11 -3.16 -44.41 -16.61
C CYS A 11 -3.67 -43.79 -17.94
N ILE A 12 -3.80 -42.47 -18.04
CA ILE A 12 -2.66 -41.57 -18.27
C ILE A 12 -3.13 -40.10 -18.08
N PHE A 13 -2.31 -39.30 -17.39
CA PHE A 13 -2.35 -37.83 -17.18
C PHE A 13 -3.62 -37.27 -16.52
N PHE A 14 -3.65 -37.03 -15.20
CA PHE A 14 -2.99 -35.87 -14.57
C PHE A 14 -2.83 -34.67 -15.51
N GLY A 15 -3.93 -34.24 -16.13
CA GLY A 15 -4.14 -32.84 -16.42
C GLY A 15 -4.32 -32.11 -15.10
N CYS A 16 -3.21 -31.83 -14.40
CA CYS A 16 -3.16 -30.64 -13.57
C CYS A 16 -3.63 -29.51 -14.47
N PHE A 17 -4.85 -29.03 -14.25
CA PHE A 17 -5.18 -27.66 -14.59
C PHE A 17 -4.16 -26.81 -13.82
N ASN A 18 -3.01 -26.56 -14.44
CA ASN A 18 -2.36 -25.28 -14.29
C ASN A 18 -3.35 -24.30 -14.92
N GLU A 19 -4.37 -23.91 -14.15
CA GLU A 19 -4.80 -22.53 -14.18
C GLU A 19 -3.52 -21.74 -13.89
N THR A 20 -2.85 -21.41 -14.98
CA THR A 20 -1.92 -20.32 -15.01
C THR A 20 -2.82 -19.15 -14.68
N LEU A 21 -2.85 -18.79 -13.39
CA LEU A 21 -3.33 -17.51 -12.92
C LEU A 21 -2.46 -16.48 -13.64
N THR A 22 -2.86 -16.15 -14.87
CA THR A 22 -2.53 -14.88 -15.49
C THR A 22 -3.20 -13.86 -14.59
N SER A 23 -2.46 -13.46 -13.55
CA SER A 23 -2.73 -12.28 -12.75
C SER A 23 -3.05 -11.16 -13.72
N ASP A 24 -4.29 -10.72 -13.74
CA ASP A 24 -4.75 -9.56 -14.49
C ASP A 24 -3.93 -8.33 -14.10
N ASP A 25 -2.82 -8.09 -14.79
CA ASP A 25 -2.08 -6.82 -14.73
C ASP A 25 -2.98 -5.63 -15.13
N ASN A 26 -4.09 -5.89 -15.85
CA ASN A 26 -5.12 -4.91 -16.20
C ASN A 26 -5.95 -4.42 -15.00
N SER A 27 -6.01 -5.18 -13.89
CA SER A 27 -6.77 -4.82 -12.68
C SER A 27 -6.12 -3.70 -11.88
N PHE A 28 -4.78 -3.62 -11.91
CA PHE A 28 -4.03 -2.60 -11.17
C PHE A 28 -4.00 -1.26 -11.92
N GLU A 29 -3.61 -1.29 -13.20
CA GLU A 29 -3.51 -0.07 -14.02
C GLU A 29 -4.87 0.63 -14.21
N SER A 30 -5.98 -0.12 -14.23
CA SER A 30 -7.33 0.46 -14.31
C SER A 30 -7.81 1.16 -13.03
N LYS A 31 -7.18 0.89 -11.88
CA LYS A 31 -7.51 1.52 -10.58
C LYS A 31 -6.72 2.80 -10.32
N VAL A 32 -5.54 2.96 -10.91
CA VAL A 32 -4.64 4.08 -10.67
C VAL A 32 -4.88 5.18 -11.68
N LYS A 33 -5.25 6.37 -11.19
CA LYS A 33 -5.39 7.59 -12.01
C LYS A 33 -4.31 8.58 -11.62
N ILE A 34 -3.56 9.04 -12.61
CA ILE A 34 -2.48 10.02 -12.46
C ILE A 34 -2.93 11.31 -13.13
N ARG A 35 -2.85 12.43 -12.41
CA ARG A 35 -3.18 13.72 -12.98
C ARG A 35 -2.06 14.24 -13.89
N ALA A 36 -2.44 15.05 -14.88
CA ALA A 36 -1.57 15.44 -15.98
C ALA A 36 -0.29 16.17 -15.55
N GLU A 37 -0.32 16.89 -14.44
CA GLU A 37 0.84 17.62 -13.89
C GLU A 37 2.01 16.71 -13.48
N LEU A 38 1.77 15.39 -13.34
CA LEU A 38 2.79 14.41 -12.98
C LEU A 38 3.33 13.62 -14.19
N GLY A 39 2.94 13.98 -15.41
CA GLY A 39 3.34 13.25 -16.63
C GLY A 39 2.85 11.81 -16.62
N THR A 40 3.74 10.85 -16.90
CA THR A 40 3.41 9.40 -16.87
C THR A 40 3.24 8.87 -15.45
N GLY A 41 3.86 9.52 -14.46
CA GLY A 41 3.85 9.15 -13.05
C GLY A 41 4.41 7.75 -12.75
N ASP A 42 5.29 7.23 -13.61
CA ASP A 42 5.84 5.87 -13.51
C ASP A 42 6.49 5.61 -12.15
N GLN A 43 7.20 6.59 -11.59
CA GLN A 43 7.80 6.49 -10.25
C GLN A 43 6.76 6.16 -9.17
N PHE A 44 5.56 6.73 -9.25
CA PHE A 44 4.51 6.49 -8.26
C PHE A 44 3.81 5.15 -8.49
N LYS A 45 3.72 4.69 -9.74
CA LYS A 45 3.26 3.33 -10.05
C LYS A 45 4.24 2.28 -9.53
N ASP A 46 5.53 2.49 -9.75
CA ASP A 46 6.59 1.61 -9.26
C ASP A 46 6.58 1.52 -7.74
N PHE A 47 6.35 2.64 -7.06
CA PHE A 47 6.13 2.64 -5.61
C PHE A 47 4.98 1.73 -5.17
N LEU A 48 3.82 1.86 -5.81
CA LEU A 48 2.66 1.04 -5.47
C LEU A 48 2.94 -0.45 -5.75
N LYS A 49 3.69 -0.77 -6.82
CA LYS A 49 4.17 -2.14 -7.10
C LYS A 49 5.14 -2.64 -6.03
N ILE A 50 6.03 -1.79 -5.52
CA ILE A 50 6.91 -2.12 -4.38
C ILE A 50 6.06 -2.52 -3.16
N ILE A 51 5.03 -1.73 -2.82
CA ILE A 51 4.11 -2.08 -1.73
C ILE A 51 3.42 -3.42 -2.01
N GLN A 52 2.89 -3.60 -3.23
CA GLN A 52 2.18 -4.83 -3.62
C GLN A 52 3.06 -6.07 -3.50
N SER A 53 4.35 -5.95 -3.81
CA SER A 53 5.33 -7.04 -3.71
C SER A 53 5.72 -7.41 -2.28
N LYS A 54 5.28 -6.65 -1.26
CA LYS A 54 5.67 -6.78 0.15
C LYS A 54 7.20 -6.78 0.37
N ASN A 55 7.96 -6.13 -0.51
CA ASN A 55 9.40 -6.08 -0.41
C ASN A 55 9.85 -4.92 0.50
N CYS A 56 10.18 -5.25 1.75
CA CYS A 56 10.63 -4.27 2.75
C CYS A 56 11.93 -3.56 2.36
N ALA A 57 12.88 -4.24 1.71
CA ALA A 57 14.13 -3.62 1.30
C ALA A 57 13.86 -2.46 0.34
N ASN A 58 13.06 -2.72 -0.70
CA ASN A 58 12.68 -1.72 -1.70
C ASN A 58 11.87 -0.56 -1.07
N VAL A 59 10.98 -0.85 -0.11
CA VAL A 59 10.29 0.21 0.65
C VAL A 59 11.30 1.10 1.36
N THR A 60 12.27 0.55 2.08
CA THR A 60 13.23 1.36 2.83
C THR A 60 14.16 2.22 1.95
N GLU A 61 14.38 1.85 0.69
CA GLU A 61 15.21 2.62 -0.26
C GLU A 61 14.55 3.91 -0.75
N ILE A 62 13.22 3.96 -0.73
CA ILE A 62 12.42 5.12 -1.20
C ILE A 62 11.95 6.03 -0.06
N LEU A 63 12.05 5.56 1.19
CA LEU A 63 11.78 6.39 2.36
C LEU A 63 12.83 7.51 2.49
N ASP A 64 12.40 8.68 2.96
CA ASP A 64 13.33 9.75 3.31
C ASP A 64 14.24 9.31 4.47
N THR A 65 15.28 10.08 4.76
CA THR A 65 16.19 9.94 5.91
C THR A 65 15.41 9.82 7.23
N LYS A 66 14.28 10.53 7.32
CA LYS A 66 13.33 10.49 8.42
C LYS A 66 11.91 10.28 7.87
N PHE A 67 11.28 9.18 8.26
CA PHE A 67 9.86 8.94 8.01
C PHE A 67 9.10 9.22 9.30
N ILE A 68 8.09 10.07 9.20
CA ILE A 68 7.17 10.36 10.29
C ILE A 68 5.87 9.65 9.97
N PHE A 69 5.27 8.98 10.94
CA PHE A 69 3.90 8.48 10.87
C PHE A 69 3.12 9.14 12.01
N ASN A 70 2.17 9.99 11.65
CA ASN A 70 1.19 10.56 12.58
C ASN A 70 -0.18 9.97 12.20
N ARG A 71 -1.18 10.00 13.07
CA ARG A 71 -2.55 9.71 12.65
C ARG A 71 -3.44 10.74 13.33
N GLY A 72 -4.03 11.63 12.53
CA GLY A 72 -4.84 12.75 13.01
C GLY A 72 -5.81 12.28 14.09
N GLY A 73 -5.69 12.89 15.27
CA GLY A 73 -6.42 12.51 16.48
C GLY A 73 -5.56 11.88 17.59
N ILE A 74 -4.40 11.28 17.26
CA ILE A 74 -3.51 10.64 18.23
C ILE A 74 -2.33 11.57 18.51
N LYS A 75 -2.08 11.89 19.78
CA LYS A 75 -1.01 12.83 20.18
C LYS A 75 0.42 12.33 19.88
N ASP A 76 0.59 11.04 19.66
CA ASP A 76 1.90 10.42 19.53
C ASP A 76 2.27 10.18 18.05
N ILE A 77 3.45 10.70 17.70
CA ILE A 77 4.05 10.63 16.36
C ILE A 77 5.12 9.54 16.39
N PHE A 78 5.04 8.56 15.48
CA PHE A 78 6.11 7.59 15.29
C PHE A 78 7.17 8.14 14.35
N GLU A 79 8.42 8.14 14.80
CA GLU A 79 9.56 8.63 14.03
C GLU A 79 10.54 7.50 13.71
N PHE A 80 10.72 7.23 12.43
CA PHE A 80 11.65 6.23 11.91
C PHE A 80 12.82 6.93 11.23
N LYS A 81 14.05 6.48 11.53
CA LYS A 81 15.26 7.08 10.96
C LYS A 81 16.08 6.04 10.24
N ARG A 82 16.59 6.39 9.05
CA ARG A 82 17.50 5.52 8.29
C ARG A 82 18.71 5.08 9.11
N LYS A 83 19.28 5.99 9.92
CA LYS A 83 20.43 5.70 10.79
C LYS A 83 20.18 4.58 11.80
N ASN A 84 18.91 4.34 12.15
CA ASN A 84 18.49 3.27 13.05
C ASN A 84 17.88 2.10 12.27
N LYS A 85 18.24 1.93 11.00
CA LYS A 85 17.62 0.97 10.08
C LYS A 85 16.09 1.09 10.09
N TYR A 86 15.58 2.31 10.12
CA TYR A 86 14.15 2.61 10.22
C TYR A 86 13.41 1.88 11.36
N LYS A 87 14.05 1.78 12.52
CA LYS A 87 13.43 1.31 13.77
C LYS A 87 12.93 2.48 14.61
N GLU A 88 11.69 2.39 15.08
CA GLU A 88 11.10 3.33 16.05
C GLU A 88 11.75 3.09 17.43
N LYS A 89 12.07 4.17 18.15
CA LYS A 89 12.88 4.11 19.37
C LYS A 89 12.11 3.68 20.62
N LYS A 90 10.89 4.17 20.79
CA LYS A 90 10.10 4.04 22.02
C LYS A 90 9.53 2.62 22.18
N HIS A 91 9.06 2.04 21.09
CA HIS A 91 8.33 0.78 21.03
C HIS A 91 9.07 -0.31 20.24
N GLY A 92 10.13 0.04 19.50
CA GLY A 92 11.09 -0.92 18.98
C GLY A 92 10.63 -1.74 17.77
N PHE A 93 9.70 -1.22 16.97
CA PHE A 93 9.21 -1.88 15.74
C PHE A 93 9.82 -1.25 14.47
N HIS A 94 9.72 -1.96 13.35
CA HIS A 94 10.29 -1.54 12.07
C HIS A 94 9.25 -0.82 11.22
N VAL A 95 9.68 0.15 10.40
CA VAL A 95 8.76 0.92 9.54
C VAL A 95 7.93 0.02 8.62
N CYS A 96 8.50 -1.08 8.12
CA CYS A 96 7.79 -2.02 7.24
C CYS A 96 6.60 -2.70 7.91
N ASP A 97 6.58 -2.81 9.24
CA ASP A 97 5.44 -3.37 9.96
C ASP A 97 4.20 -2.48 9.73
N LEU A 98 4.37 -1.16 9.61
CA LEU A 98 3.28 -0.24 9.24
C LEU A 98 2.83 -0.40 7.78
N PHE A 99 3.74 -0.73 6.87
CA PHE A 99 3.43 -0.87 5.43
C PHE A 99 2.64 -2.13 5.10
N PHE A 100 2.89 -3.20 5.85
CA PHE A 100 2.45 -4.55 5.47
C PHE A 100 1.58 -5.27 6.50
N ASP A 101 1.55 -4.79 7.75
CA ASP A 101 0.81 -5.45 8.82
C ASP A 101 -0.16 -4.50 9.54
N SER A 102 -1.42 -4.56 9.12
CA SER A 102 -2.52 -3.83 9.74
C SER A 102 -2.74 -4.25 11.20
N LYS A 103 -2.43 -5.49 11.59
CA LYS A 103 -2.55 -5.94 12.98
C LYS A 103 -1.50 -5.24 13.84
N THR A 104 -0.24 -5.21 13.41
CA THR A 104 0.79 -4.41 14.10
C THR A 104 0.37 -2.94 14.17
N MET A 105 -0.20 -2.38 13.09
CA MET A 105 -0.72 -1.02 13.13
C MET A 105 -1.82 -0.84 14.20
N ILE A 106 -2.81 -1.74 14.28
CA ILE A 106 -3.88 -1.70 15.29
C ILE A 106 -3.32 -1.81 16.71
N GLU A 107 -2.49 -2.83 16.98
CA GLU A 107 -1.97 -3.11 18.31
C GLU A 107 -1.12 -1.95 18.83
N ARG A 108 -0.29 -1.33 17.97
CA ARG A 108 0.57 -0.21 18.37
C ARG A 108 -0.22 1.07 18.58
N ILE A 109 -1.29 1.28 17.84
CA ILE A 109 -2.20 2.42 18.03
C ILE A 109 -3.06 2.21 19.30
N ALA A 110 -3.55 1.00 19.56
CA ALA A 110 -4.30 0.66 20.76
C ALA A 110 -3.49 0.85 22.05
N ILE A 111 -2.18 0.57 22.03
CA ILE A 111 -1.27 0.84 23.16
C ILE A 111 -1.19 2.34 23.50
N ILE A 112 -1.40 3.22 22.51
CA ILE A 112 -1.18 4.66 22.64
C ILE A 112 -2.46 5.42 22.97
N ASP A 113 -3.58 5.05 22.35
CA ASP A 113 -4.81 5.85 22.43
C ASP A 113 -5.61 5.56 23.72
N GLN A 114 -5.46 4.38 24.35
CA GLN A 114 -6.27 3.90 25.50
C GLN A 114 -7.81 3.97 25.30
N SER A 115 -8.28 4.54 24.20
CA SER A 115 -9.66 4.59 23.77
C SER A 115 -9.95 3.36 22.90
N GLU A 116 -11.17 2.83 23.03
CA GLU A 116 -11.65 1.74 22.18
C GLU A 116 -11.75 2.23 20.73
N LEU A 117 -10.65 2.12 20.00
CA LEU A 117 -10.58 2.49 18.60
C LEU A 117 -11.57 1.63 17.80
N THR A 118 -12.64 2.26 17.36
CA THR A 118 -13.55 1.69 16.37
C THR A 118 -12.76 1.39 15.08
N GLN A 119 -12.88 0.16 14.62
CA GLN A 119 -11.93 -0.54 13.75
C GLN A 119 -11.86 -0.20 12.23
N PRO A 120 -12.56 0.76 11.58
CA PRO A 120 -12.46 0.82 10.11
C PRO A 120 -11.15 1.39 9.54
N PHE A 121 -10.32 2.05 10.35
CA PHE A 121 -9.31 3.00 9.85
C PHE A 121 -7.84 2.60 10.07
N CYS A 122 -7.57 1.36 10.50
CA CYS A 122 -6.20 0.88 10.77
C CYS A 122 -5.69 -0.07 9.68
N LYS A 123 -5.84 0.31 8.42
CA LYS A 123 -5.34 -0.50 7.31
C LYS A 123 -3.93 -0.08 6.94
N SER A 124 -3.04 -1.05 6.81
CA SER A 124 -1.73 -0.83 6.21
C SER A 124 -1.86 -0.37 4.75
N PRO A 125 -0.88 0.39 4.21
CA PRO A 125 -0.78 0.71 2.79
C PRO A 125 -0.95 -0.49 1.85
N PHE A 126 -0.42 -1.66 2.22
CA PHE A 126 -0.66 -2.90 1.46
C PHE A 126 -2.14 -3.30 1.44
N GLU A 127 -2.81 -3.30 2.59
CA GLU A 127 -4.23 -3.64 2.65
C GLU A 127 -5.09 -2.60 1.92
N LEU A 128 -4.77 -1.32 2.07
CA LEU A 128 -5.42 -0.23 1.33
C LEU A 128 -5.29 -0.44 -0.17
N LEU A 129 -4.09 -0.76 -0.66
CA LEU A 129 -3.86 -1.06 -2.08
C LEU A 129 -4.71 -2.25 -2.56
N SER A 130 -4.77 -3.33 -1.77
CA SER A 130 -5.51 -4.54 -2.14
C SER A 130 -7.04 -4.35 -2.14
N THR A 131 -7.56 -3.50 -1.25
CA THR A 131 -9.01 -3.33 -1.04
C THR A 131 -9.60 -2.10 -1.73
N SER A 132 -8.76 -1.15 -2.16
CA SER A 132 -9.22 0.06 -2.84
C SER A 132 -9.89 -0.23 -4.19
N LYS A 133 -10.96 0.51 -4.45
CA LYS A 133 -11.68 0.54 -5.73
C LYS A 133 -11.15 1.61 -6.67
N GLY A 134 -10.37 2.56 -6.17
CA GLY A 134 -9.65 3.55 -6.97
C GLY A 134 -8.49 4.17 -6.19
N ILE A 135 -7.49 4.63 -6.92
CA ILE A 135 -6.31 5.33 -6.41
C ILE A 135 -6.10 6.58 -7.26
N SER A 136 -5.96 7.75 -6.65
CA SER A 136 -5.69 9.01 -7.34
C SER A 136 -4.36 9.60 -6.90
N ILE A 137 -3.52 9.96 -7.87
CA ILE A 137 -2.20 10.54 -7.65
C ILE A 137 -2.19 11.94 -8.27
N HIS A 138 -1.94 12.94 -7.44
CA HIS A 138 -1.91 14.35 -7.85
C HIS A 138 -0.81 15.14 -7.14
N GLY A 139 -0.32 16.19 -7.78
CA GLY A 139 0.63 17.12 -7.20
C GLY A 139 -0.06 18.31 -6.55
N ASP A 140 0.51 18.82 -5.47
CA ASP A 140 0.31 20.21 -5.03
C ASP A 140 1.61 20.96 -5.32
N ASP A 141 1.50 22.01 -6.12
CA ASP A 141 2.59 22.95 -6.45
C ASP A 141 2.27 24.30 -5.79
N SER A 142 2.11 24.28 -4.47
CA SER A 142 2.04 25.51 -3.68
C SER A 142 3.44 26.09 -3.52
N GLU A 143 3.57 27.42 -3.46
CA GLU A 143 4.77 28.23 -3.74
C GLU A 143 6.12 27.78 -3.12
N ASN A 144 6.12 26.87 -2.13
CA ASN A 144 7.33 26.35 -1.48
C ASN A 144 7.37 24.82 -1.29
N ARG A 145 6.41 24.05 -1.82
CA ARG A 145 6.37 22.59 -1.64
C ARG A 145 5.90 21.90 -2.92
N LYS A 146 6.71 20.92 -3.35
CA LYS A 146 6.37 19.98 -4.43
C LYS A 146 5.99 18.67 -3.79
N ASP A 147 4.75 18.62 -3.33
CA ASP A 147 4.20 17.48 -2.61
C ASP A 147 3.31 16.67 -3.58
N VAL A 148 3.37 15.33 -3.48
CA VAL A 148 2.53 14.42 -4.27
C VAL A 148 1.69 13.57 -3.34
N PHE A 149 0.40 13.45 -3.66
CA PHE A 149 -0.61 12.83 -2.81
C PHE A 149 -1.14 11.59 -3.51
N VAL A 150 -1.01 10.44 -2.87
CA VAL A 150 -1.63 9.18 -3.30
C VAL A 150 -2.83 8.91 -2.40
N ASN A 151 -4.02 9.02 -2.96
CA ASN A 151 -5.29 8.89 -2.25
C ASN A 151 -5.90 7.52 -2.54
N PHE A 152 -6.37 6.85 -1.50
CA PHE A 152 -6.99 5.53 -1.57
C PHE A 152 -8.50 5.63 -1.33
N TYR A 153 -9.30 4.95 -2.16
CA TYR A 153 -10.75 5.02 -2.10
C TYR A 153 -11.39 3.61 -2.08
N SER A 154 -12.09 3.24 -1.01
CA SER A 154 -12.81 1.96 -0.90
C SER A 154 -14.18 1.95 -1.56
N ARG A 155 -14.80 3.13 -1.78
CA ARG A 155 -16.11 3.25 -2.41
C ARG A 155 -16.04 4.09 -3.67
N LYS A 156 -16.59 3.53 -4.75
CA LYS A 156 -16.81 4.22 -6.02
C LYS A 156 -18.30 4.13 -6.33
N LYS A 157 -19.00 5.27 -6.35
CA LYS A 157 -20.42 5.33 -6.75
C LYS A 157 -20.49 6.03 -8.11
N GLY A 158 -20.49 5.22 -9.18
CA GLY A 158 -20.43 5.74 -10.56
C GLY A 158 -19.09 6.42 -10.87
N SER A 159 -19.13 7.68 -11.33
CA SER A 159 -17.95 8.51 -11.60
C SER A 159 -17.46 9.31 -10.38
N GLN A 160 -18.24 9.37 -9.30
CA GLN A 160 -17.89 10.11 -8.08
C GLN A 160 -17.24 9.19 -7.04
N ILE A 161 -16.25 9.74 -6.36
CA ILE A 161 -15.42 9.11 -5.34
C ILE A 161 -15.95 9.58 -3.99
N ASP A 162 -16.44 8.66 -3.15
CA ASP A 162 -17.31 8.97 -2.01
C ASP A 162 -16.60 8.82 -0.64
N SER A 163 -15.39 8.25 -0.57
CA SER A 163 -14.61 8.20 0.68
C SER A 163 -13.09 8.16 0.43
N ASN A 164 -12.37 9.17 0.89
CA ASN A 164 -10.90 9.17 0.96
C ASN A 164 -10.48 8.45 2.23
N ASP A 165 -10.07 7.19 2.11
CA ASP A 165 -9.81 6.34 3.28
C ASP A 165 -8.39 6.55 3.82
N ALA A 166 -7.45 6.97 2.96
CA ALA A 166 -6.08 7.24 3.34
C ALA A 166 -5.35 8.09 2.30
N ILE A 167 -4.36 8.86 2.76
CA ILE A 167 -3.42 9.59 1.93
C ILE A 167 -2.00 9.16 2.26
N LEU A 168 -1.20 8.88 1.22
CA LEU A 168 0.25 8.84 1.30
C LEU A 168 0.82 10.09 0.66
N LEU A 169 1.75 10.76 1.34
CA LEU A 169 2.37 11.99 0.86
C LEU A 169 3.79 11.69 0.36
N PHE A 170 4.22 12.37 -0.68
CA PHE A 170 5.58 12.31 -1.20
C PHE A 170 6.14 13.71 -1.22
N SER A 171 7.33 13.90 -0.68
CA SER A 171 8.08 15.14 -0.83
C SER A 171 9.04 15.00 -2.01
N CYS A 172 8.92 15.89 -2.99
CA CYS A 172 9.73 15.90 -4.20
C CYS A 172 10.66 17.13 -4.22
N PRO A 173 11.74 17.16 -3.41
CA PRO A 173 12.53 18.37 -3.17
C PRO A 173 13.19 18.95 -4.43
N ARG A 174 13.39 18.12 -5.46
CA ARG A 174 13.97 18.53 -6.75
C ARG A 174 12.93 18.66 -7.87
N GLY A 175 11.66 18.39 -7.59
CA GLY A 175 10.57 18.32 -8.57
C GLY A 175 10.09 16.90 -8.87
N PHE A 176 8.92 16.79 -9.51
CA PHE A 176 8.20 15.53 -9.72
C PHE A 176 8.93 14.52 -10.64
N ASN A 177 9.88 14.99 -11.46
CA ASN A 177 10.71 14.13 -12.34
C ASN A 177 11.98 13.60 -11.63
N PHE A 178 12.18 13.92 -10.35
CA PHE A 178 13.31 13.47 -9.56
C PHE A 178 12.84 12.61 -8.39
N LYS A 179 13.78 11.93 -7.72
CA LYS A 179 13.48 11.06 -6.58
C LYS A 179 12.70 11.82 -5.49
N CYS A 180 11.39 11.59 -5.46
CA CYS A 180 10.52 11.88 -4.34
C CYS A 180 10.70 10.87 -3.21
N TYR A 181 10.45 11.32 -1.98
CA TYR A 181 10.52 10.50 -0.79
C TYR A 181 9.19 10.47 -0.09
N LEU A 182 8.77 9.28 0.32
CA LEU A 182 7.52 9.14 1.04
C LEU A 182 7.62 9.84 2.40
N ARG A 183 6.64 10.69 2.68
CA ARG A 183 6.39 11.42 3.92
C ARG A 183 4.94 11.12 4.34
N TYR A 184 4.60 11.17 5.61
CA TYR A 184 3.18 11.11 5.97
C TYR A 184 2.61 12.52 6.14
N MET A 185 1.31 12.68 5.83
CA MET A 185 0.55 13.90 6.08
C MET A 185 -0.64 13.63 6.99
N GLU A 186 -0.80 14.48 7.99
CA GLU A 186 -2.03 14.57 8.79
C GLU A 186 -3.16 15.15 7.92
N GLN A 187 -4.32 14.48 7.88
CA GLN A 187 -5.54 15.03 7.29
C GLN A 187 -6.21 15.97 8.28
#